data_AF-A0A842LPB5-F1
#
_entry.id   AF-A0A842LPB5-F1
#
_cell.length_a   1.000
_cell.length_b   1.000
_cell.length_c   1.000
_cell.angle_alpha   90.00
_cell.angle_beta   90.00
_cell.angle_gamma   90.00
#
_symmetry.space_group_name_H-M   'P 1'
#
loop_
_entity.id
_entity.type
_entity.pdbx_description
1 polymer ?
#
loop_
_entity_poly.entity_id
_entity_poly.type
_entity_poly.pdbx_seq_one_letter_code
_entity_poly.pdbx_strand_id
1 'polypeptide(L)'
;MTHRKQPSSSSKLPDSILKRGAEASKVLEEHLERGNIIRIISHNDADGLSAAGVVARAISSMNGQFHISILSRLKKEFIKKLSGEKYSLFFFCDMGSAYLEEISRLKGDVIVADHHQPSESEAGPHVVHINPHLHGLDGSRDLSASGTAYLATRLLNRKTAPLALVGALGDMQYTDGFTGANRFIMEEAVEEGVLQVHSDLKLASRYTEP
;
A
#
# COMPACT_ATOMS: atom_id res chain seq x y z
N MET A 1 32.77 15.41 16.52
CA MET A 1 31.35 15.15 16.23
C MET A 1 30.97 15.92 14.98
N THR A 2 31.07 15.29 13.82
CA THR A 2 30.73 15.90 12.54
C THR A 2 29.26 15.60 12.26
N HIS A 3 28.40 16.62 12.41
CA HIS A 3 27.05 16.58 11.86
C HIS A 3 27.16 16.46 10.33
N ARG A 4 27.10 15.23 9.80
CA ARG A 4 26.79 15.01 8.39
C ARG A 4 25.38 15.54 8.19
N LYS A 5 25.26 16.73 7.59
CA LYS A 5 24.00 17.18 6.98
C LYS A 5 23.52 16.05 6.07
N GLN A 6 22.30 15.56 6.31
CA GLN A 6 21.60 14.71 5.35
C GLN A 6 21.57 15.47 4.01
N PRO A 7 21.88 14.83 2.87
CA PRO A 7 21.75 15.49 1.59
C PRO A 7 20.28 15.87 1.40
N SER A 8 20.00 17.17 1.34
CA SER A 8 18.72 17.71 0.92
C SER A 8 18.61 17.56 -0.59
N SER A 9 18.31 16.35 -1.06
CA SER A 9 17.71 16.18 -2.38
C SER A 9 16.32 15.62 -2.15
N SER A 10 15.32 16.50 -2.06
CA SER A 10 13.93 16.08 -2.26
C SER A 10 13.85 15.61 -3.72
N SER A 11 14.18 14.35 -3.99
CA SER A 11 13.75 13.71 -5.22
C SER A 11 12.23 13.72 -5.15
N LYS A 12 11.61 14.70 -5.83
CA LYS A 12 10.15 14.79 -5.88
C LYS A 12 9.64 13.44 -6.36
N LEU A 13 8.77 12.84 -5.56
CA LEU A 13 8.09 11.61 -5.93
C LEU A 13 7.40 11.82 -7.29
N PRO A 14 7.44 10.87 -8.24
CA PRO A 14 6.81 11.06 -9.54
C PRO A 14 5.34 11.46 -9.37
N ASP A 15 4.93 12.57 -9.98
CA ASP A 15 3.54 13.04 -9.89
C ASP A 15 2.54 11.98 -10.39
N SER A 16 2.98 11.08 -11.27
CA SER A 16 2.16 9.99 -11.82
C SER A 16 1.68 9.02 -10.76
N ILE A 17 2.52 8.59 -9.81
CA ILE A 17 2.11 7.65 -8.75
C ILE A 17 1.22 8.33 -7.70
N LEU A 18 1.48 9.61 -7.40
CA LEU A 18 0.63 10.39 -6.50
C LEU A 18 -0.77 10.61 -7.10
N LYS A 19 -0.85 10.91 -8.40
CA LYS A 19 -2.14 11.01 -9.12
C LYS A 19 -2.90 9.67 -9.09
N ARG A 20 -2.20 8.56 -9.29
CA ARG A 20 -2.80 7.22 -9.24
C ARG A 20 -3.29 6.86 -7.83
N GLY A 21 -2.53 7.23 -6.80
CA GLY A 21 -2.96 7.12 -5.39
C GLY A 21 -4.21 7.95 -5.10
N ALA A 22 -4.26 9.19 -5.58
CA ALA A 22 -5.43 10.06 -5.42
C ALA A 22 -6.69 9.54 -6.13
N GLU A 23 -6.52 8.94 -7.32
CA GLU A 23 -7.61 8.26 -8.03
C GLU A 23 -8.16 7.09 -7.20
N ALA A 24 -7.31 6.24 -6.63
CA ALA A 24 -7.75 5.15 -5.75
C ALA A 24 -8.44 5.66 -4.49
N SER A 25 -7.92 6.73 -3.87
CA SER A 25 -8.57 7.37 -2.71
C SER A 25 -9.99 7.82 -3.05
N LYS A 26 -10.18 8.44 -4.21
CA LYS A 26 -11.49 8.89 -4.67
C LYS A 26 -12.45 7.72 -4.92
N VAL A 27 -12.00 6.67 -5.61
CA VAL A 27 -12.82 5.47 -5.82
C VAL A 27 -13.23 4.86 -4.47
N LEU A 28 -12.28 4.71 -3.55
CA LEU A 28 -12.57 4.20 -2.21
C LEU A 28 -13.58 5.08 -1.47
N GLU A 29 -13.37 6.40 -1.45
CA GLU A 29 -14.26 7.37 -0.81
C GLU A 29 -15.70 7.27 -1.35
N GLU A 30 -15.89 7.26 -2.68
CA GLU A 30 -17.21 7.12 -3.31
C GLU A 30 -17.93 5.82 -2.90
N HIS A 31 -17.20 4.72 -2.74
CA HIS A 31 -17.80 3.48 -2.26
C HIS A 31 -18.18 3.54 -0.79
N LEU A 32 -17.37 4.18 0.05
CA LEU A 32 -17.65 4.37 1.47
C LEU A 32 -18.88 5.27 1.69
N GLU A 33 -19.01 6.36 0.94
CA GLU A 33 -20.18 7.25 0.99
C GLU A 33 -21.49 6.55 0.59
N ARG A 34 -21.41 5.59 -0.33
CA ARG A 34 -22.56 4.74 -0.72
C ARG A 34 -22.85 3.62 0.28
N GLY A 35 -22.09 3.51 1.37
CA GLY A 35 -22.25 2.48 2.39
C GLY A 35 -21.84 1.07 1.93
N ASN A 36 -21.02 0.97 0.87
CA ASN A 36 -20.54 -0.33 0.40
C ASN A 36 -19.53 -0.93 1.38
N ILE A 37 -19.58 -2.26 1.54
CA ILE A 37 -18.56 -3.01 2.28
C ILE A 37 -17.37 -3.23 1.35
N ILE A 38 -16.17 -2.85 1.79
CA ILE A 38 -14.95 -3.00 0.99
C ILE A 38 -14.36 -4.39 1.18
N ARG A 39 -14.16 -5.12 0.08
CA ARG A 39 -13.60 -6.47 0.11
C ARG A 39 -12.09 -6.42 -0.02
N ILE A 40 -11.36 -6.62 1.08
CA ILE A 40 -9.90 -6.54 1.11
C ILE A 40 -9.30 -7.95 1.01
N ILE A 41 -8.31 -8.13 0.16
CA ILE A 41 -7.54 -9.36 -0.01
C ILE A 41 -6.07 -9.02 0.13
N SER A 42 -5.35 -9.68 1.03
CA SER A 42 -3.93 -9.38 1.24
C SER A 42 -3.06 -10.58 1.58
N HIS A 43 -1.75 -10.37 1.52
CA HIS A 43 -0.73 -11.37 1.76
C HIS A 43 -0.48 -11.57 3.27
N ASN A 44 0.15 -12.69 3.65
CA ASN A 44 0.27 -13.12 5.04
C ASN A 44 1.62 -12.80 5.70
N ASP A 45 2.44 -11.96 5.07
CA ASP A 45 3.69 -11.46 5.64
C ASP A 45 3.51 -10.06 6.28
N ALA A 46 4.62 -9.46 6.71
CA ALA A 46 4.60 -8.16 7.36
C ALA A 46 4.12 -7.04 6.43
N ASP A 47 4.41 -7.10 5.12
CA ASP A 47 4.01 -6.05 4.18
C ASP A 47 2.52 -6.15 3.86
N GLY A 48 2.04 -7.35 3.51
CA GLY A 48 0.61 -7.60 3.29
C GLY A 48 -0.26 -7.30 4.50
N LEU A 49 0.12 -7.77 5.69
CA LEU A 49 -0.63 -7.46 6.92
C LEU A 49 -0.65 -5.96 7.23
N SER A 50 0.47 -5.27 7.02
CA SER A 50 0.54 -3.82 7.19
C SER A 50 -0.32 -3.09 6.15
N ALA A 51 -0.30 -3.51 4.89
CA ALA A 51 -1.11 -2.97 3.81
C ALA A 51 -2.61 -3.10 4.11
N ALA A 52 -3.06 -4.31 4.49
CA ALA A 52 -4.45 -4.53 4.90
C ALA A 52 -4.83 -3.67 6.11
N GLY A 53 -3.92 -3.53 7.09
CA GLY A 53 -4.12 -2.69 8.27
C GLY A 53 -4.21 -1.19 7.94
N VAL A 54 -3.39 -0.70 7.01
CA VAL A 54 -3.44 0.69 6.51
C VAL A 54 -4.81 0.96 5.89
N VAL A 55 -5.27 0.09 4.99
CA VAL A 55 -6.58 0.23 4.33
C VAL A 55 -7.73 0.15 5.35
N ALA A 56 -7.69 -0.85 6.23
CA ALA A 56 -8.70 -1.03 7.27
C ALA A 56 -8.83 0.19 8.18
N ARG A 57 -7.71 0.76 8.64
CA ARG A 57 -7.71 1.94 9.51
C ARG A 57 -8.22 3.19 8.79
N ALA A 58 -7.93 3.35 7.51
CA ALA A 58 -8.47 4.44 6.71
C ALA A 58 -10.00 4.32 6.52
N ILE A 59 -10.50 3.11 6.25
CA ILE A 59 -11.93 2.83 6.15
C ILE A 59 -12.62 3.08 7.51
N SER A 60 -12.04 2.60 8.61
CA SER A 60 -12.60 2.81 9.95
C SER A 60 -12.62 4.27 10.37
N SER A 61 -11.67 5.11 9.97
CA SER A 61 -11.72 6.56 10.25
C SER A 61 -12.88 7.27 9.56
N MET A 62 -13.45 6.65 8.52
CA MET A 62 -14.64 7.13 7.82
C MET A 62 -15.93 6.40 8.26
N ASN A 63 -15.89 5.63 9.37
CA ASN A 63 -16.98 4.77 9.83
C ASN A 63 -17.45 3.73 8.80
N GLY A 64 -16.60 3.37 7.84
CA GLY A 64 -16.90 2.39 6.81
C GLY A 64 -16.76 0.94 7.29
N GLN A 65 -17.22 0.00 6.46
CA GLN A 65 -17.16 -1.44 6.73
C GLN A 65 -16.28 -2.16 5.72
N PHE A 66 -15.61 -3.22 6.15
CA PHE A 66 -14.75 -4.03 5.30
C PHE A 66 -14.81 -5.52 5.66
N HIS A 67 -14.40 -6.36 4.71
CA HIS A 67 -14.18 -7.80 4.90
C HIS A 67 -12.79 -8.16 4.38
N ILE A 68 -11.88 -8.56 5.28
CA ILE A 68 -10.49 -8.91 4.95
C ILE A 68 -10.35 -10.44 4.81
N SER A 69 -9.61 -10.88 3.80
CA SER A 69 -9.02 -12.22 3.76
C SER A 69 -7.51 -12.12 3.60
N ILE A 70 -6.78 -12.84 4.46
CA ILE A 70 -5.33 -12.96 4.40
C ILE A 70 -4.98 -14.30 3.77
N LEU A 71 -4.14 -14.28 2.73
CA LEU A 71 -3.77 -15.44 1.93
C LEU A 71 -2.25 -15.59 1.91
N SER A 72 -1.76 -16.82 1.89
CA SER A 72 -0.33 -17.08 1.63
C SER A 72 0.05 -16.96 0.15
N ARG A 73 -0.93 -17.04 -0.76
CA ARG A 73 -0.73 -16.85 -2.19
C ARG A 73 -2.05 -16.58 -2.89
N LEU A 74 -2.07 -15.63 -3.81
CA LEU A 74 -3.19 -15.45 -4.72
C LEU A 74 -3.19 -16.54 -5.79
N LYS A 75 -4.33 -17.21 -5.97
CA LYS A 75 -4.53 -18.22 -7.02
C LYS A 75 -5.75 -17.88 -7.85
N LYS A 76 -5.75 -18.30 -9.12
CA LYS A 76 -6.87 -18.03 -10.06
C LYS A 76 -8.20 -18.59 -9.54
N GLU A 77 -8.18 -19.72 -8.82
CA GLU A 77 -9.38 -20.32 -8.23
C GLU A 77 -9.98 -19.42 -7.15
N PHE A 78 -9.14 -18.69 -6.40
CA PHE A 78 -9.62 -17.73 -5.42
C PHE A 78 -10.25 -16.51 -6.10
N ILE A 79 -9.62 -15.96 -7.14
CA ILE A 79 -10.18 -14.84 -7.93
C ILE A 79 -11.53 -15.24 -8.55
N LYS A 80 -11.65 -16.47 -9.07
CA LYS A 80 -12.92 -17.00 -9.58
C LYS A 80 -14.01 -17.09 -8.51
N LYS A 81 -13.65 -17.41 -7.25
CA LYS A 81 -14.59 -17.38 -6.12
C LYS A 81 -15.06 -15.95 -5.83
N LEU A 82 -14.14 -14.97 -5.87
CA LEU A 82 -14.49 -13.55 -5.69
C LEU A 82 -15.51 -13.06 -6.73
N SER A 83 -15.48 -13.58 -7.96
CA SER A 83 -16.48 -13.24 -8.99
C SER A 83 -17.92 -13.63 -8.62
N GLY A 84 -18.11 -14.55 -7.67
CA GLY A 84 -19.41 -14.92 -7.13
C GLY A 84 -19.84 -14.09 -5.92
N GLU A 85 -18.93 -13.30 -5.34
CA GLU A 85 -19.24 -12.39 -4.24
C GLU A 85 -19.95 -11.13 -4.79
N LYS A 86 -20.78 -10.49 -3.96
CA LYS A 86 -21.61 -9.33 -4.36
C LYS A 86 -21.02 -7.99 -3.91
N TYR A 87 -19.72 -7.93 -3.65
CA TYR A 87 -19.05 -6.68 -3.27
C TYR A 87 -18.92 -5.75 -4.47
N SER A 88 -19.04 -4.45 -4.24
CA SER A 88 -18.91 -3.43 -5.29
C SER A 88 -17.49 -2.90 -5.45
N LEU A 89 -16.63 -3.09 -4.45
CA LEU A 89 -15.21 -2.74 -4.49
C LEU A 89 -14.36 -3.87 -3.91
N PHE A 90 -13.38 -4.32 -4.70
CA PHE A 90 -12.32 -5.23 -4.27
C PHE A 90 -11.01 -4.46 -4.13
N PHE A 91 -10.30 -4.68 -3.03
CA PHE A 91 -9.02 -4.04 -2.73
C PHE A 91 -7.98 -5.13 -2.52
N PHE A 92 -7.09 -5.31 -3.49
CA PHE A 92 -5.95 -6.22 -3.39
C PHE A 92 -4.75 -5.47 -2.85
N CYS A 93 -4.12 -6.03 -1.82
CA CYS A 93 -2.96 -5.48 -1.14
C CYS A 93 -1.82 -6.50 -1.18
N ASP A 94 -0.65 -6.12 -1.66
CA ASP A 94 0.53 -6.99 -1.76
C ASP A 94 0.31 -8.24 -2.65
N MET A 95 -0.57 -8.09 -3.63
CA MET A 95 -0.83 -9.08 -4.67
C MET A 95 -1.71 -8.49 -5.75
N GLY A 96 -1.78 -9.19 -6.88
CA GLY A 96 -2.73 -8.92 -7.96
C GLY A 96 -2.09 -8.43 -9.24
N SER A 97 -0.89 -7.84 -9.20
CA SER A 97 -0.23 -7.31 -10.40
C SER A 97 0.06 -8.38 -11.47
N ALA A 98 0.20 -9.66 -11.06
CA ALA A 98 0.38 -10.80 -11.97
C ALA A 98 -0.93 -11.41 -12.50
N TYR A 99 -2.09 -10.95 -12.02
CA TYR A 99 -3.41 -11.51 -12.32
C TYR A 99 -4.41 -10.46 -12.84
N LEU A 100 -3.90 -9.39 -13.47
CA LEU A 100 -4.72 -8.28 -13.95
C LEU A 100 -5.82 -8.73 -14.93
N GLU A 101 -5.55 -9.72 -15.79
CA GLU A 101 -6.55 -10.27 -16.70
C GLU A 101 -7.74 -10.89 -15.95
N GLU A 102 -7.48 -11.72 -14.93
CA GLU A 102 -8.52 -12.34 -14.13
C GLU A 102 -9.23 -11.34 -13.21
N ILE A 103 -8.47 -10.42 -12.61
CA ILE A 103 -9.00 -9.38 -11.72
C ILE A 103 -9.94 -8.44 -12.50
N SER A 104 -9.59 -8.10 -13.73
CA SER A 104 -10.42 -7.25 -14.60
C SER A 104 -11.74 -7.89 -15.04
N ARG A 105 -12.00 -9.16 -14.67
CA ARG A 105 -13.29 -9.84 -14.89
C ARG A 105 -14.20 -9.78 -13.67
N LEU A 106 -13.74 -9.25 -12.54
CA LEU A 106 -14.57 -9.07 -11.35
C LEU A 106 -15.69 -8.06 -11.64
N LYS A 107 -16.83 -8.25 -10.96
CA LYS A 107 -17.96 -7.35 -11.05
C LYS A 107 -17.81 -6.29 -9.95
N GLY A 108 -17.48 -5.07 -10.33
CA GLY A 108 -17.26 -3.96 -9.40
C GLY A 108 -15.93 -3.29 -9.68
N ASP A 109 -15.70 -2.18 -9.01
CA ASP A 109 -14.42 -1.47 -9.10
C ASP A 109 -13.34 -2.27 -8.36
N VAL A 110 -12.10 -2.11 -8.79
CA VAL A 110 -10.97 -2.79 -8.16
C VAL A 110 -9.84 -1.81 -7.91
N ILE A 111 -9.25 -1.87 -6.73
CA ILE A 111 -7.97 -1.23 -6.42
C ILE A 111 -6.94 -2.34 -6.22
N VAL A 112 -5.80 -2.25 -6.92
CA VAL A 112 -4.65 -3.13 -6.74
C VAL A 112 -3.48 -2.28 -6.25
N ALA A 113 -3.11 -2.44 -4.97
CA ALA A 113 -1.97 -1.79 -4.35
C ALA A 113 -0.88 -2.84 -4.12
N ASP A 114 0.15 -2.82 -4.97
CA ASP A 114 1.12 -3.91 -5.06
C ASP A 114 2.46 -3.38 -5.59
N HIS A 115 3.55 -4.08 -5.29
CA HIS A 115 4.92 -3.67 -5.62
C HIS A 115 5.68 -4.72 -6.44
N HIS A 116 5.12 -5.91 -6.61
CA HIS A 116 5.70 -6.97 -7.43
C HIS A 116 5.79 -6.58 -8.91
N GLN A 117 6.62 -7.29 -9.67
CA GLN A 117 6.67 -7.13 -11.12
C GLN A 117 5.28 -7.39 -11.73
N PRO A 118 4.69 -6.41 -12.46
CA PRO A 118 3.38 -6.59 -13.07
C PRO A 118 3.45 -7.57 -14.25
N SER A 119 2.32 -8.19 -14.59
CA SER A 119 2.20 -8.91 -15.85
C SER A 119 2.22 -7.94 -17.04
N GLU A 120 2.40 -8.46 -18.25
CA GLU A 120 2.27 -7.68 -19.49
C GLU A 120 0.83 -7.27 -19.80
N SER A 121 -0.15 -7.79 -19.04
CA SER A 121 -1.57 -7.49 -19.23
C SER A 121 -1.88 -6.08 -18.71
N GLU A 122 -2.64 -5.32 -19.49
CA GLU A 122 -3.14 -4.03 -19.03
C GLU A 122 -4.30 -4.21 -18.03
N ALA A 123 -4.41 -3.26 -17.10
CA ALA A 123 -5.51 -3.19 -16.17
C ALA A 123 -6.81 -2.80 -16.91
N GLY A 124 -7.92 -3.47 -16.58
CA GLY A 124 -9.24 -3.11 -17.10
C GLY A 124 -9.67 -1.69 -16.68
N PRO A 125 -10.67 -1.08 -17.35
CA PRO A 125 -11.04 0.32 -17.15
C PRO A 125 -11.59 0.66 -15.75
N HIS A 126 -12.06 -0.34 -15.00
CA HIS A 126 -12.54 -0.22 -13.62
C HIS A 126 -11.48 -0.61 -12.58
N VAL A 127 -10.23 -0.81 -13.01
CA VAL A 127 -9.13 -1.24 -12.15
C VAL A 127 -8.14 -0.08 -11.95
N VAL A 128 -8.06 0.41 -10.72
CA VAL A 128 -7.03 1.34 -10.28
C VAL A 128 -5.83 0.55 -9.76
N HIS A 129 -4.87 0.29 -10.65
CA HIS A 129 -3.61 -0.37 -10.33
C HIS A 129 -2.55 0.67 -9.94
N ILE A 130 -2.11 0.61 -8.68
CA ILE A 130 -0.99 1.38 -8.13
C ILE A 130 0.18 0.41 -7.97
N ASN A 131 1.19 0.58 -8.82
CA ASN A 131 2.41 -0.20 -8.73
C ASN A 131 3.64 0.67 -9.09
N PRO A 132 4.68 0.71 -8.24
CA PRO A 132 5.87 1.55 -8.44
C PRO A 132 6.55 1.33 -9.79
N HIS A 133 6.58 0.10 -10.30
CA HIS A 133 7.24 -0.21 -11.58
C HIS A 133 6.59 0.51 -12.77
N LEU A 134 5.29 0.78 -12.72
CA LEU A 134 4.56 1.53 -13.75
C LEU A 134 4.87 3.04 -13.73
N HIS A 135 5.59 3.51 -12.72
CA HIS A 135 5.89 4.92 -12.47
C HIS A 135 7.40 5.20 -12.38
N GLY A 136 8.24 4.26 -12.84
CA GLY A 136 9.69 4.41 -12.85
C GLY A 136 10.35 4.29 -11.47
N LEU A 137 9.67 3.64 -10.51
CA LEU A 137 10.20 3.33 -9.19
C LEU A 137 10.51 1.83 -9.06
N ASP A 138 11.44 1.49 -8.19
CA ASP A 138 11.79 0.10 -7.89
C ASP A 138 10.92 -0.44 -6.75
N GLY A 139 10.03 -1.40 -7.05
CA GLY A 139 9.18 -2.04 -6.05
C GLY A 139 9.95 -2.81 -4.97
N SER A 140 11.22 -3.18 -5.19
CA SER A 140 12.04 -3.86 -4.18
C SER A 140 12.71 -2.92 -3.16
N ARG A 141 12.61 -1.59 -3.37
CA ARG A 141 13.37 -0.62 -2.56
C ARG A 141 12.65 0.70 -2.32
N ASP A 142 12.05 1.26 -3.36
CA ASP A 142 11.56 2.64 -3.37
C ASP A 142 10.11 2.74 -2.88
N LEU A 143 9.33 1.65 -2.93
CA LEU A 143 7.95 1.61 -2.44
C LEU A 143 7.48 0.16 -2.21
N SER A 144 7.05 -0.16 -0.99
CA SER A 144 6.43 -1.45 -0.64
C SER A 144 4.93 -1.49 -0.96
N ALA A 145 4.30 -2.66 -0.87
CA ALA A 145 2.85 -2.78 -1.06
C ALA A 145 2.05 -2.09 0.06
N SER A 146 2.53 -2.10 1.30
CA SER A 146 1.91 -1.27 2.35
C SER A 146 2.07 0.22 2.10
N GLY A 147 3.17 0.64 1.46
CA GLY A 147 3.35 1.99 0.96
C GLY A 147 2.41 2.35 -0.19
N THR A 148 2.17 1.46 -1.17
CA THR A 148 1.18 1.71 -2.22
C THR A 148 -0.24 1.79 -1.65
N ALA A 149 -0.57 0.93 -0.66
CA ALA A 149 -1.83 0.98 0.06
C ALA A 149 -1.99 2.29 0.88
N TYR A 150 -0.88 2.81 1.43
CA TYR A 150 -0.87 4.14 2.03
C TYR A 150 -1.19 5.21 0.99
N LEU A 151 -0.51 5.24 -0.16
CA LEU A 151 -0.80 6.22 -1.22
C LEU A 151 -2.26 6.15 -1.68
N ALA A 152 -2.84 4.95 -1.75
CA ALA A 152 -4.24 4.72 -2.10
C ALA A 152 -5.24 5.27 -1.07
N THR A 153 -4.83 5.44 0.19
CA THR A 153 -5.71 5.85 1.30
C THR A 153 -5.26 7.15 1.99
N ARG A 154 -4.19 7.75 1.50
CA ARG A 154 -3.49 8.91 2.07
C ARG A 154 -4.40 10.12 2.22
N LEU A 155 -5.34 10.32 1.30
CA LEU A 155 -6.28 11.45 1.38
C LEU A 155 -7.36 11.25 2.45
N LEU A 156 -7.61 10.01 2.88
CA LEU A 156 -8.59 9.68 3.91
C LEU A 156 -7.96 9.67 5.31
N ASN A 157 -6.75 9.12 5.45
CA ASN A 157 -6.10 9.01 6.76
C ASN A 157 -4.57 8.94 6.66
N ARG A 158 -3.90 10.08 6.85
CA ARG A 158 -2.43 10.16 6.86
C ARG A 158 -1.78 9.51 8.08
N LYS A 159 -2.51 9.30 9.18
CA LYS A 159 -1.98 8.75 10.43
C LYS A 159 -1.59 7.27 10.32
N THR A 160 -1.90 6.62 9.21
CA THR A 160 -1.49 5.23 8.91
C THR A 160 -0.07 5.14 8.33
N ALA A 161 0.60 6.27 8.03
CA ALA A 161 1.95 6.28 7.47
C ALA A 161 2.97 5.44 8.28
N PRO A 162 3.00 5.47 9.62
CA PRO A 162 3.91 4.61 10.38
C PRO A 162 3.67 3.12 10.14
N LEU A 163 2.41 2.69 9.97
CA LEU A 163 2.08 1.29 9.70
C LEU A 163 2.53 0.87 8.31
N ALA A 164 2.45 1.76 7.32
CA ALA A 164 3.02 1.50 6.00
C ALA A 164 4.55 1.32 6.04
N LEU A 165 5.24 2.13 6.85
CA LEU A 165 6.69 1.97 7.01
C LEU A 165 7.08 0.69 7.77
N VAL A 166 6.21 0.17 8.65
CA VAL A 166 6.40 -1.16 9.26
C VAL A 166 6.37 -2.25 8.18
N GLY A 167 5.44 -2.19 7.22
CA GLY A 167 5.42 -3.13 6.11
C GLY A 167 6.66 -3.00 5.22
N ALA A 168 7.07 -1.78 4.86
CA ALA A 168 8.31 -1.55 4.12
C ALA A 168 9.57 -2.07 4.85
N LEU A 169 9.63 -1.96 6.18
CA LEU A 169 10.68 -2.56 7.00
C LEU A 169 10.63 -4.09 6.97
N GLY A 170 9.43 -4.65 7.10
CA GLY A 170 9.19 -6.09 7.03
C GLY A 170 9.56 -6.70 5.67
N ASP A 171 9.39 -5.93 4.60
CA ASP A 171 9.81 -6.27 3.24
C ASP A 171 11.29 -5.93 2.95
N MET A 172 12.07 -5.64 4.00
CA MET A 172 13.51 -5.39 3.91
C MET A 172 13.91 -4.19 3.03
N GLN A 173 13.01 -3.22 2.81
CA GLN A 173 13.27 -2.02 1.99
C GLN A 173 14.03 -0.92 2.74
N TYR A 174 14.47 -1.18 3.97
CA TYR A 174 15.27 -0.26 4.80
C TYR A 174 16.69 -0.81 4.98
N THR A 175 17.58 -0.50 4.03
CA THR A 175 19.00 -0.87 4.15
C THR A 175 19.77 0.23 4.91
N ASP A 176 19.92 1.40 4.27
CA ASP A 176 20.64 2.56 4.82
C ASP A 176 19.75 3.80 4.96
N GLY A 177 18.47 3.55 5.17
CA GLY A 177 17.41 4.55 5.16
C GLY A 177 16.45 4.30 4.01
N PHE A 178 15.23 4.82 4.14
CA PHE A 178 14.26 4.76 3.06
C PHE A 178 14.71 5.62 1.87
N THR A 179 14.39 5.15 0.67
CA THR A 179 14.54 5.89 -0.59
C THR A 179 13.19 6.06 -1.27
N GLY A 180 13.15 6.81 -2.38
CA GLY A 180 11.96 6.96 -3.21
C GLY A 180 10.71 7.39 -2.43
N ALA A 181 9.62 6.65 -2.65
CA ALA A 181 8.33 6.91 -2.04
C ALA A 181 8.28 6.55 -0.56
N ASN A 182 9.02 5.53 -0.11
CA ASN A 182 9.12 5.21 1.31
C ASN A 182 9.72 6.38 2.11
N ARG A 183 10.69 7.10 1.54
CA ARG A 183 11.23 8.33 2.16
C ARG A 183 10.18 9.42 2.25
N PHE A 184 9.42 9.64 1.17
CA PHE A 184 8.32 10.60 1.16
C PHE A 184 7.27 10.30 2.25
N ILE A 185 6.88 9.02 2.40
CA ILE A 185 5.94 8.58 3.45
C ILE A 185 6.51 8.83 4.85
N MET A 186 7.81 8.58 5.04
CA MET A 186 8.51 8.85 6.31
C MET A 186 8.54 10.35 6.63
N GLU A 187 8.88 11.20 5.67
CA GLU A 187 8.92 12.65 5.84
C GLU A 187 7.52 13.19 6.19
N GLU A 188 6.48 12.74 5.49
CA GLU A 188 5.10 13.10 5.80
C GLU A 188 4.68 12.61 7.20
N ALA A 189 5.06 11.40 7.60
CA ALA A 189 4.75 10.89 8.93
C ALA A 189 5.40 11.73 10.07
N VAL A 190 6.59 12.26 9.82
CA VAL A 190 7.28 13.18 10.74
C VAL A 190 6.55 14.53 10.78
N GLU A 191 6.17 15.07 9.62
CA GLU A 191 5.41 16.34 9.53
C GLU A 191 4.05 16.26 10.24
N GLU A 192 3.35 15.13 10.11
CA GLU A 192 2.07 14.87 10.78
C GLU A 192 2.24 14.54 12.29
N GLY A 193 3.48 14.47 12.80
CA GLY A 193 3.79 14.23 14.21
C GLY A 193 3.47 12.80 14.69
N VAL A 194 3.35 11.84 13.77
CA VAL A 194 3.04 10.43 14.08
C VAL A 194 4.27 9.52 14.01
N LEU A 195 5.43 10.04 13.62
CA LEU A 195 6.70 9.33 13.56
C LEU A 195 7.85 10.23 14.07
N GLN A 196 8.84 9.62 14.73
CA GLN A 196 10.11 10.25 15.05
C GLN A 196 11.25 9.40 14.52
N VAL A 197 12.29 10.03 13.98
CA VAL A 197 13.47 9.36 13.43
C VAL A 197 14.66 9.61 14.35
N HIS A 198 15.28 8.52 14.84
CA HIS A 198 16.44 8.55 15.73
C HIS A 198 17.58 7.76 15.10
N SER A 199 18.83 8.20 15.32
CA SER A 199 20.01 7.39 14.97
C SER A 199 20.32 6.41 16.09
N ASP A 200 20.33 5.12 15.77
CA ASP A 200 20.47 4.06 16.76
C ASP A 200 20.90 2.72 16.10
N LEU A 201 21.13 1.68 16.91
CA LEU A 201 21.43 0.32 16.45
C LEU A 201 20.22 -0.29 15.73
N LYS A 202 20.48 -0.81 14.53
CA LYS A 202 19.51 -1.50 13.66
C LYS A 202 19.47 -3.01 13.95
N LEU A 203 19.14 -3.38 15.18
CA LEU A 203 19.01 -4.77 15.62
C LEU A 203 17.55 -5.09 15.94
N ALA A 204 17.08 -6.26 15.49
CA ALA A 204 15.79 -6.79 15.92
C ALA A 204 15.80 -7.06 17.44
N SER A 205 14.62 -7.02 18.06
CA SER A 205 14.43 -7.30 19.51
C SER A 205 15.24 -6.45 20.50
N ARG A 206 15.88 -5.35 20.08
CA ARG A 206 16.77 -4.53 20.94
C ARG A 206 16.19 -4.01 22.26
N TYR A 207 14.86 -3.97 22.38
CA TYR A 207 14.15 -3.51 23.59
C TYR A 207 13.47 -4.64 24.36
N THR A 208 13.52 -5.85 23.83
CA THR A 208 12.81 -7.02 24.37
C THR A 208 13.74 -8.20 24.62
N GLU A 209 14.96 -8.18 24.09
CA GLU A 209 16.02 -9.14 24.34
C GLU A 209 17.25 -8.41 24.93
N PRO A 210 17.97 -9.04 25.88
CA PRO A 210 19.07 -8.44 26.63
C PRO A 210 20.30 -8.07 25.78
#